data_AF-K1YEV3-F1
#
_entry.id   AF-K1YEV3-F1
#
_cell.length_a   1.000
_cell.length_b   1.000
_cell.length_c   1.000
_cell.angle_alpha   90.00
_cell.angle_beta   90.00
_cell.angle_gamma   90.00
#
_symmetry.space_group_name_H-M   'P 1'
#
loop_
_entity.id
_entity.type
_entity.pdbx_description
1 polymer ?
#
loop_
_entity_poly.entity_id
_entity_poly.type
_entity_poly.pdbx_seq_one_letter_code
_entity_poly.pdbx_strand_id
1 'polypeptide(L)'
;MDISELEWHFDIPFHWHGDEVYNLSSREILGDPARYKKEYDRTMNADLQYPIDIMQNKGRWLILDGLHRLMKASILGMGKVNVRIVPREKISEIAK
;
A
#
# COMPACT_ATOMS: atom_id res chain seq x y z
N MET A 1 -3.91 -2.63 -12.78
CA MET A 1 -3.98 -3.94 -12.09
C MET A 1 -5.28 -4.01 -11.32
N ASP A 2 -5.90 -5.18 -11.21
CA ASP A 2 -7.04 -5.37 -10.31
C ASP A 2 -6.59 -5.13 -8.86
N ILE A 3 -7.39 -4.43 -8.05
CA ILE A 3 -7.00 -4.17 -6.66
C ILE A 3 -6.87 -5.48 -5.87
N SER A 4 -7.72 -6.49 -6.13
CA SER A 4 -7.73 -7.76 -5.41
C SER A 4 -6.40 -8.53 -5.45
N GLU A 5 -5.60 -8.34 -6.50
CA GLU A 5 -4.24 -8.90 -6.62
C GLU A 5 -3.27 -8.36 -5.56
N LEU A 6 -3.57 -7.18 -4.99
CA LEU A 6 -2.73 -6.46 -4.05
C LEU A 6 -3.35 -6.32 -2.65
N GLU A 7 -4.65 -6.56 -2.48
CA GLU A 7 -5.36 -6.38 -1.19
C GLU A 7 -4.80 -7.23 -0.05
N TRP A 8 -4.13 -8.34 -0.34
CA TRP A 8 -3.49 -9.15 0.70
C TRP A 8 -2.46 -8.36 1.52
N HIS A 9 -1.90 -7.25 1.01
CA HIS A 9 -1.03 -6.37 1.78
C HIS A 9 -1.77 -5.65 2.91
N PHE A 10 -3.09 -5.53 2.84
CA PHE A 10 -3.87 -4.87 3.89
C PHE A 10 -3.88 -5.64 5.21
N ASP A 11 -3.56 -6.94 5.17
CA ASP A 11 -3.44 -7.81 6.33
C ASP A 11 -2.04 -7.82 6.96
N ILE A 12 -1.08 -7.14 6.35
CA ILE A 12 0.31 -7.09 6.82
C ILE A 12 0.52 -5.77 7.58
N PRO A 13 1.16 -5.79 8.77
CA PRO A 13 1.35 -4.60 9.57
C PRO A 13 2.50 -3.74 9.03
N PHE A 14 2.30 -3.06 7.91
CA PHE A 14 3.31 -2.20 7.31
C PHE A 14 3.39 -0.80 7.94
N HIS A 15 2.32 -0.37 8.61
CA HIS A 15 2.23 0.97 9.22
C HIS A 15 2.74 0.97 10.65
N TRP A 16 2.94 2.18 11.16
CA TRP A 16 3.48 2.43 12.50
C TRP A 16 2.44 3.13 13.36
N HIS A 17 2.38 2.78 14.62
CA HIS A 17 1.50 3.41 15.59
C HIS A 17 2.19 3.55 16.94
N GLY A 18 2.23 4.78 17.46
CA GLY A 18 3.04 5.11 18.63
C GLY A 18 4.53 5.01 18.30
N ASP A 19 5.29 4.39 19.20
CA ASP A 19 6.74 4.20 19.09
C ASP A 19 7.13 2.86 18.45
N GLU A 20 6.14 2.04 18.07
CA GLU A 20 6.36 0.73 17.49
C GLU A 20 6.27 0.78 15.96
N VAL A 21 7.24 0.13 15.32
CA VAL A 21 7.30 -0.03 13.86
C VAL A 21 6.66 -1.35 13.45
N TYR A 22 6.03 -1.35 12.26
CA TYR A 22 5.41 -2.54 11.66
C TYR A 22 4.40 -3.25 12.58
N ASN A 23 3.55 -2.47 13.24
CA ASN A 23 2.57 -2.97 14.21
C ASN A 23 1.12 -2.68 13.83
N LEU A 24 0.86 -1.97 12.72
CA LEU A 24 -0.47 -1.57 12.31
C LEU A 24 -0.73 -1.95 10.85
N SER A 25 -1.81 -2.70 10.60
CA SER A 25 -2.22 -3.11 9.25
C SER A 25 -3.13 -2.08 8.60
N SER A 26 -3.21 -2.08 7.26
CA SER A 26 -4.17 -1.23 6.55
C SER A 26 -5.61 -1.59 6.90
N ARG A 27 -5.90 -2.87 7.12
CA ARG A 27 -7.26 -3.32 7.49
C ARG A 27 -7.72 -2.72 8.81
N GLU A 28 -6.84 -2.62 9.80
CA GLU A 28 -7.14 -1.96 11.07
C GLU A 28 -7.40 -0.47 10.90
N ILE A 29 -6.58 0.23 10.10
CA ILE A 29 -6.77 1.66 9.79
C ILE A 29 -8.13 1.89 9.11
N LEU A 30 -8.49 1.06 8.14
CA LEU A 30 -9.75 1.17 7.40
C LEU A 30 -10.95 0.79 8.28
N GLY A 31 -10.78 -0.10 9.25
CA GLY A 31 -11.82 -0.53 10.18
C GLY A 31 -12.12 0.50 11.28
N ASP A 32 -11.14 1.32 11.68
CA ASP A 32 -11.32 2.41 12.64
C ASP A 32 -10.54 3.68 12.24
N PRO A 33 -11.02 4.41 11.22
CA PRO A 33 -10.36 5.63 10.71
C PRO A 33 -10.20 6.72 11.78
N ALA A 34 -11.13 6.80 12.73
CA ALA A 34 -11.13 7.82 13.77
C ALA A 34 -9.98 7.60 14.77
N ARG A 35 -9.78 6.35 15.19
CA ARG A 35 -8.65 5.99 16.05
C ARG A 35 -7.30 6.17 15.37
N TYR A 36 -7.22 5.83 14.09
CA TYR A 36 -5.98 5.90 13.30
C TYR A 36 -5.93 7.12 12.37
N LYS A 37 -6.48 8.25 12.82
CA LYS A 37 -6.69 9.46 12.00
C LYS A 37 -5.45 9.91 11.23
N LYS A 38 -4.26 9.90 11.86
CA LYS A 38 -3.02 10.34 11.21
C LYS A 38 -2.70 9.51 9.96
N GLU A 39 -2.77 8.18 10.05
CA GLU A 39 -2.50 7.29 8.91
C GLU A 39 -3.64 7.32 7.87
N TYR A 40 -4.88 7.47 8.33
CA TYR A 40 -6.02 7.66 7.44
C TYR A 40 -5.90 8.97 6.65
N ASP A 41 -5.54 10.09 7.29
CA ASP A 41 -5.31 11.37 6.61
C ASP A 41 -4.17 11.26 5.59
N ARG A 42 -3.04 10.60 5.94
CA ARG A 42 -1.95 10.32 5.00
C ARG A 42 -2.44 9.52 3.78
N THR A 43 -3.28 8.52 4.02
CA THR A 43 -3.93 7.73 2.96
C THR A 43 -4.74 8.63 2.04
N MET A 44 -5.62 9.47 2.59
CA MET A 44 -6.48 10.36 1.80
C MET A 44 -5.70 11.44 1.04
N ASN A 45 -4.54 11.85 1.55
CA ASN A 45 -3.63 12.80 0.89
C ASN A 45 -2.76 12.17 -0.21
N ALA A 46 -2.73 10.85 -0.35
CA ALA A 46 -1.96 10.20 -1.40
C ALA A 46 -2.49 10.57 -2.80
N ASP A 47 -1.59 10.89 -3.73
CA ASP A 47 -1.95 11.25 -5.10
C ASP A 47 -2.03 9.99 -5.99
N LEU A 48 -3.20 9.73 -6.53
CA LEU A 48 -3.49 8.56 -7.38
C LEU A 48 -3.01 8.72 -8.83
N GLN A 49 -2.53 9.91 -9.23
CA GLN A 49 -1.91 10.11 -10.54
C GLN A 49 -0.60 9.30 -10.67
N TYR A 50 0.10 9.08 -9.55
CA TYR A 50 1.32 8.29 -9.53
C TYR A 50 1.05 6.78 -9.39
N PRO A 51 1.84 5.92 -10.05
CA PRO A 51 1.65 4.48 -9.99
C PRO A 51 1.99 3.90 -8.60
N ILE A 52 1.47 2.71 -8.33
CA ILE A 52 1.98 1.84 -7.26
C ILE A 52 3.14 1.02 -7.86
N ASP A 53 4.29 1.05 -7.21
CA ASP A 53 5.44 0.26 -7.64
C ASP A 53 5.32 -1.15 -7.11
N ILE A 54 5.36 -2.12 -8.01
CA ILE A 54 5.19 -3.52 -7.67
C ILE A 54 6.26 -4.39 -8.31
N MET A 55 6.49 -5.55 -7.74
CA MET A 55 7.40 -6.55 -8.26
C MET A 55 6.86 -7.95 -8.03
N GLN A 56 7.14 -8.87 -8.95
CA GLN A 56 6.81 -10.28 -8.74
C GLN A 56 7.78 -10.91 -7.73
N ASN A 57 7.23 -11.51 -6.68
CA ASN A 57 7.99 -12.20 -5.65
C ASN A 57 7.27 -13.48 -5.24
N LYS A 58 7.92 -14.64 -5.41
CA LYS A 58 7.40 -15.95 -5.02
C LYS A 58 5.95 -16.22 -5.49
N GLY A 59 5.65 -15.86 -6.75
CA GLY A 59 4.34 -16.09 -7.36
C GLY A 59 3.24 -15.09 -6.99
N ARG A 60 3.57 -13.99 -6.28
CA ARG A 60 2.63 -12.90 -5.97
C ARG A 60 3.20 -11.54 -6.36
N TRP A 61 2.33 -10.56 -6.56
CA TRP A 61 2.73 -9.16 -6.67
C TRP A 61 2.98 -8.59 -5.27
N LEU A 62 4.15 -8.00 -5.07
CA LEU A 62 4.57 -7.33 -3.85
C LEU A 62 4.70 -5.83 -4.11
N ILE A 63 4.14 -5.01 -3.23
CA ILE A 63 4.25 -3.55 -3.28
C ILE A 63 5.64 -3.15 -2.77
N LEU A 64 6.36 -2.38 -3.58
CA LEU A 64 7.62 -1.73 -3.21
C LEU A 64 7.35 -0.32 -2.65
N ASP A 65 6.43 0.41 -3.28
CA ASP A 65 5.96 1.73 -2.83
C ASP A 65 4.51 1.98 -3.26
N GLY A 66 3.78 2.80 -2.50
CA GLY A 66 2.43 3.22 -2.83
C GLY A 66 1.31 2.51 -2.08
N LEU A 67 1.59 1.93 -0.90
CA LEU A 67 0.55 1.29 -0.07
C LEU A 67 -0.61 2.25 0.26
N HIS A 68 -0.32 3.51 0.60
CA HIS A 68 -1.36 4.53 0.83
C HIS A 68 -2.19 4.83 -0.43
N ARG A 69 -1.60 4.75 -1.63
CA ARG A 69 -2.34 4.91 -2.90
C ARG A 69 -3.31 3.73 -3.12
N LEU A 70 -2.88 2.51 -2.80
CA LEU A 70 -3.75 1.34 -2.85
C LEU A 70 -4.93 1.47 -1.87
N MET A 71 -4.63 1.86 -0.62
CA MET A 71 -5.67 2.07 0.40
C MET A 71 -6.69 3.11 -0.03
N LYS A 72 -6.24 4.27 -0.53
CA LYS A 72 -7.15 5.32 -1.04
C LYS A 72 -7.99 4.82 -2.21
N ALA A 73 -7.42 4.10 -3.15
CA ALA A 73 -8.17 3.53 -4.28
C ALA A 73 -9.26 2.55 -3.81
N SER A 74 -8.96 1.72 -2.81
CA SER A 74 -9.93 0.81 -2.18
C SER A 74 -11.05 1.58 -1.46
N ILE A 75 -10.74 2.63 -0.69
CA ILE A 75 -11.73 3.52 -0.04
C ILE A 75 -12.67 4.16 -1.06
N LEU A 76 -12.14 4.57 -2.22
CA LEU A 76 -12.93 5.17 -3.30
C LEU A 76 -13.72 4.14 -4.13
N GLY A 77 -13.66 2.85 -3.79
CA GLY A 77 -14.38 1.79 -4.50
C GLY A 77 -13.85 1.52 -5.91
N MET A 78 -12.58 1.82 -6.18
CA MET A 78 -11.98 1.56 -7.49
C MET A 78 -11.75 0.06 -7.68
N GLY A 79 -12.07 -0.50 -8.84
CA GLY A 79 -11.75 -1.91 -9.15
C GLY A 79 -10.32 -2.12 -9.65
N LYS A 80 -9.63 -1.04 -10.06
CA LYS A 80 -8.29 -1.11 -10.65
C LYS A 80 -7.42 0.05 -10.19
N VAL A 81 -6.12 -0.20 -10.14
CA VAL A 81 -5.06 0.79 -9.83
C VAL A 81 -4.03 0.88 -10.93
N ASN A 82 -3.43 2.06 -11.08
CA ASN A 82 -2.25 2.28 -11.90
C ASN A 82 -1.02 1.67 -11.21
N VAL A 83 -0.24 0.87 -11.93
CA VAL A 83 0.94 0.20 -11.38
C VAL A 83 2.12 0.35 -12.32
N ARG A 84 3.32 0.38 -11.75
CA ARG A 84 4.58 0.26 -12.47
C ARG A 84 5.28 -1.01 -11.98
N ILE A 85 5.55 -1.91 -12.91
CA ILE A 85 6.23 -3.17 -12.61
C ILE A 85 7.73 -2.89 -12.63
N VAL A 86 8.37 -3.12 -11.50
CA VAL A 86 9.82 -3.03 -11.32
C VAL A 86 10.42 -4.43 -11.54
N PRO A 87 11.31 -4.62 -12.54
CA PRO A 87 12.01 -5.88 -12.72
C PRO A 87 12.82 -6.25 -11.47
N ARG A 88 12.87 -7.54 -11.15
CA ARG A 88 13.54 -8.01 -9.92
C ARG A 88 15.03 -7.68 -9.89
N GLU A 89 15.64 -7.63 -11.06
CA GLU A 89 17.06 -7.32 -11.27
C GLU A 89 17.37 -5.86 -10.90
N LYS A 90 16.36 -5.00 -10.86
CA LYS A 90 16.48 -3.57 -10.54
C LYS A 90 16.40 -3.26 -9.05
N ILE A 91 16.11 -4.24 -8.18
CA ILE A 91 16.02 -4.00 -6.73
C ILE A 91 17.30 -3.38 -6.17
N SER A 92 18.48 -3.85 -6.61
CA SER A 92 19.77 -3.35 -6.12
C SER A 92 20.03 -1.87 -6.46
N GLU A 93 19.27 -1.31 -7.40
CA GLU A 93 19.36 0.09 -7.83
C GLU A 93 18.44 1.01 -7.01
N ILE A 94 17.55 0.45 -6.18
CA ILE A 94 16.66 1.23 -5.30
C ILE A 94 17.50 1.75 -4.14
N ALA A 95 17.73 3.08 -4.14
CA ALA A 95 18.44 3.76 -3.06
C ALA A 95 17.61 3.74 -1.75
N LYS A 96 18.31 3.71 -0.61
CA LYS A 96 17.72 3.83 0.73
C LYS A 96 17.32 5.26 1.05
#